data_AF-A0A3B6IZK6-F1
#
_entry.id   AF-A0A3B6IZK6-F1
#
_cell.length_a   1.000
_cell.length_b   1.000
_cell.length_c   1.000
_cell.angle_alpha   90.00
_cell.angle_beta   90.00
_cell.angle_gamma   90.00
#
_symmetry.space_group_name_H-M   'P 1'
#
loop_
_entity.id
_entity.type
_entity.pdbx_description
1 polymer ?
#
loop_
_entity_poly.entity_id
_entity_poly.type
_entity_poly.pdbx_seq_one_letter_code
_entity_poly.pdbx_strand_id
1 'polypeptide(L)'
;MLLLRKEKTSWFVVFCDYMWTGFLNVKVLDASVPASRCVKRCEVDRRLGTILKEQEMASLPVPSVQAMVAATGGADVPPRYLRPAEAVAGDSEAHIPIIDYQRLLLELELDRHGEESARLHGACQDWGFFQLINHSVPDDVVEGMKASIQQFFQLPMETKKQFAMERGQLEGYGQLFVFSEDQKLDWADILYLYTQPHESRNTKLWPDQPANFRYSGAVKDVSDSLLATMAKNLGLKREAIADKCIRGVQSVRMNYYPPCAQAEKVVGLSPHSDAGLLTLVLQVNHVQGLQIKRNNRWLPVKPVPGAFIVNIGDMFEVFTNGRYKSIEHRAVVDPKEERLSVAAFHLPNIHAIISPLKEIAAHEDDGYKTLDHGSFMKLFYTTKLEGKSFLERLKLN
;
A
#
# COMPACT_ATOMS: atom_id res chain seq x y z
N MET A 1 -22.87 2.32 19.60
CA MET A 1 -24.31 2.34 19.25
C MET A 1 -24.87 3.68 19.68
N LEU A 2 -25.45 4.48 18.76
CA LEU A 2 -26.06 5.77 19.10
C LEU A 2 -27.45 5.52 19.72
N LEU A 3 -27.67 5.89 20.97
CA LEU A 3 -28.99 5.89 21.60
C LEU A 3 -29.45 7.34 21.79
N LEU A 4 -30.52 7.71 21.09
CA LEU A 4 -31.19 8.99 21.26
C LEU A 4 -32.34 8.79 22.26
N ARG A 5 -32.24 9.42 23.44
CA ARG A 5 -33.34 9.45 24.42
C ARG A 5 -33.98 10.84 24.39
N LYS A 6 -35.31 10.88 24.22
CA LYS A 6 -36.10 12.11 24.20
C LYS A 6 -36.74 12.30 25.58
N GLU A 7 -36.40 13.38 26.28
CA GLU A 7 -37.17 13.84 27.45
C GLU A 7 -37.60 15.29 27.28
N LYS A 8 -38.93 15.46 27.26
CA LYS A 8 -39.84 16.61 27.25
C LYS A 8 -39.49 17.96 26.59
N THR A 9 -38.25 18.31 26.25
CA THR A 9 -37.93 19.44 25.35
C THR A 9 -36.50 19.44 24.81
N SER A 10 -35.63 18.46 25.15
CA SER A 10 -34.23 18.45 24.73
C SER A 10 -33.77 17.09 24.18
N TRP A 11 -32.85 17.10 23.21
CA TRP A 11 -32.18 15.92 22.66
C TRP A 11 -30.83 15.72 23.34
N PHE A 12 -30.57 14.51 23.85
CA PHE A 12 -29.27 14.14 24.42
C PHE A 12 -28.56 13.14 23.50
N VAL A 13 -27.30 13.43 23.16
CA VAL A 13 -26.42 12.47 22.48
C VAL A 13 -25.63 11.74 23.55
N VAL A 14 -25.89 10.45 23.72
CA VAL A 14 -25.14 9.59 24.65
C VAL A 14 -24.12 8.80 23.85
N PHE A 15 -22.83 9.06 24.07
CA PHE A 15 -21.75 8.19 23.62
C PHE A 15 -21.58 7.04 24.62
N CYS A 16 -21.85 5.81 24.19
CA CYS A 16 -21.40 4.62 24.91
C CYS A 16 -20.07 4.18 24.32
N ASP A 17 -18.96 4.48 25.01
CA ASP A 17 -17.71 3.78 24.81
C ASP A 17 -17.83 2.39 25.43
N TYR A 18 -17.68 1.35 24.61
CA TYR A 18 -17.47 0.00 25.13
C TYR A 18 -16.02 -0.08 25.62
N MET A 19 -15.79 0.26 26.89
CA MET A 19 -14.61 -0.18 27.63
C MET A 19 -15.01 -1.34 28.54
N TRP A 20 -14.34 -2.47 28.34
CA TRP A 20 -14.49 -3.71 29.10
C TRP A 20 -13.82 -3.58 30.48
N THR A 21 -14.30 -2.67 31.33
CA THR A 21 -14.11 -2.71 32.80
C THR A 21 -15.18 -1.79 33.39
N GLY A 22 -16.13 -2.37 34.13
CA GLY A 22 -17.29 -1.64 34.61
C GLY A 22 -16.94 -0.49 35.56
N PHE A 23 -17.16 0.74 35.11
CA PHE A 23 -17.60 1.90 35.90
C PHE A 23 -18.10 2.97 34.91
N LEU A 24 -19.36 3.39 35.05
CA LEU A 24 -20.02 4.35 34.15
C LEU A 24 -19.64 5.78 34.59
N ASN A 25 -18.83 6.50 33.81
CA ASN A 25 -18.63 7.94 33.97
C ASN A 25 -19.27 8.67 32.78
N VAL A 26 -20.41 9.33 33.03
CA VAL A 26 -21.13 10.12 32.02
C VAL A 26 -20.55 11.54 32.01
N LYS A 27 -19.89 11.94 30.92
CA LYS A 27 -19.55 13.34 30.65
C LYS A 27 -20.60 13.93 29.68
N VAL A 28 -21.35 14.93 30.14
CA VAL A 28 -22.26 15.72 29.31
C VAL A 28 -21.44 16.83 28.64
N LEU A 29 -21.34 16.82 27.31
CA LEU A 29 -20.76 17.93 26.54
C LEU A 29 -21.87 18.73 25.87
N ASP A 30 -21.95 19.98 26.31
CA ASP A 30 -22.54 21.20 25.74
C ASP A 30 -23.72 21.08 24.73
N ALA A 31 -24.84 21.65 25.14
CA ALA A 31 -26.10 21.70 24.40
C ALA A 31 -26.14 22.92 23.45
N SER A 32 -25.47 22.85 22.29
CA SER A 32 -25.58 23.93 21.30
C SER A 32 -25.38 23.56 19.83
N VAL A 33 -25.34 22.27 19.46
CA VAL A 33 -25.26 21.86 18.04
C VAL A 33 -26.65 21.45 17.51
N PRO A 34 -27.21 22.15 16.50
CA PRO A 34 -28.48 21.76 15.90
C PRO A 34 -28.37 20.37 15.23
N ALA A 35 -29.36 19.49 15.45
CA ALA A 35 -29.40 18.14 14.89
C ALA A 35 -29.24 18.12 13.34
N SER A 36 -29.62 19.21 12.66
CA SER A 36 -29.45 19.39 11.21
C SER A 36 -27.97 19.47 10.76
N ARG A 37 -27.03 19.83 11.64
CA ARG A 37 -25.58 19.81 11.35
C ARG A 37 -24.97 18.41 11.50
N CYS A 38 -25.42 17.60 12.45
CA CYS A 38 -24.95 16.21 12.60
C CYS A 38 -25.45 15.30 11.47
N VAL A 39 -26.71 15.44 11.06
CA VAL A 39 -27.25 14.68 9.92
C VAL A 39 -26.54 15.07 8.62
N LYS A 40 -26.25 16.36 8.42
CA LYS A 40 -25.43 16.81 7.29
C LYS A 40 -24.02 16.24 7.29
N ARG A 41 -23.38 16.04 8.45
CA ARG A 41 -22.02 15.47 8.52
C ARG A 41 -22.00 13.98 8.18
N CYS A 42 -22.98 13.21 8.66
CA CYS A 42 -23.16 11.81 8.27
C CYS A 42 -23.63 11.64 6.80
N GLU A 43 -24.45 12.56 6.28
CA GLU A 43 -24.79 12.58 4.85
C GLU A 43 -23.62 13.01 3.99
N VAL A 44 -22.72 13.89 4.46
CA VAL A 44 -21.48 14.24 3.76
C VAL A 44 -20.50 13.06 3.74
N ASP A 45 -20.41 12.27 4.81
CA ASP A 45 -19.62 11.03 4.84
C ASP A 45 -20.20 9.95 3.91
N ARG A 46 -21.52 9.77 3.88
CA ARG A 46 -22.17 8.87 2.88
C ARG A 46 -22.06 9.41 1.46
N ARG A 47 -22.15 10.73 1.26
CA ARG A 47 -21.98 11.38 -0.05
C ARG A 47 -20.53 11.33 -0.52
N LEU A 48 -19.52 11.26 0.35
CA LEU A 48 -18.13 11.06 -0.07
C LEU A 48 -17.89 9.65 -0.62
N GLY A 49 -18.60 8.64 -0.09
CA GLY A 49 -18.73 7.34 -0.75
C GLY A 49 -19.48 7.40 -2.09
N THR A 50 -20.13 8.52 -2.42
CA THR A 50 -20.89 8.75 -3.67
C THR A 50 -20.28 9.82 -4.60
N ILE A 51 -19.26 10.58 -4.16
CA ILE A 51 -18.61 11.65 -4.95
C ILE A 51 -17.56 11.08 -5.91
N LEU A 52 -17.26 9.78 -5.82
CA LEU A 52 -16.63 9.01 -6.88
C LEU A 52 -17.70 8.27 -7.70
N LYS A 53 -18.57 9.01 -8.42
CA LYS A 53 -19.51 8.38 -9.37
C LYS A 53 -18.75 7.75 -10.55
N GLU A 54 -18.45 6.46 -10.38
CA GLU A 54 -18.79 5.33 -11.25
C GLU A 54 -18.35 5.25 -12.72
N GLN A 55 -17.68 6.25 -13.32
CA GLN A 55 -17.17 6.10 -14.70
C GLN A 55 -15.67 6.28 -14.90
N GLU A 56 -14.94 6.94 -14.00
CA GLU A 56 -13.54 7.30 -14.27
C GLU A 56 -12.48 6.40 -13.61
N MET A 57 -12.83 5.58 -12.61
CA MET A 57 -11.86 4.72 -11.89
C MET A 57 -12.03 3.22 -12.14
N ALA A 58 -12.90 2.81 -13.06
CA ALA A 58 -13.24 1.41 -13.26
C ALA A 58 -12.17 0.68 -14.08
N SER A 59 -11.44 -0.25 -13.45
CA SER A 59 -10.65 -1.24 -14.16
C SER A 59 -11.59 -2.18 -14.94
N LEU A 60 -11.29 -2.45 -16.21
CA LEU A 60 -12.04 -3.44 -16.98
C LEU A 60 -11.75 -4.86 -16.44
N PRO A 61 -12.77 -5.73 -16.33
CA PRO A 61 -12.56 -7.11 -15.94
C PRO A 61 -11.73 -7.83 -17.00
N VAL A 62 -10.76 -8.62 -16.56
CA VAL A 62 -9.92 -9.45 -17.42
C VAL A 62 -9.91 -10.88 -16.92
N PRO A 63 -9.69 -11.88 -17.80
CA PRO A 63 -9.62 -13.28 -17.40
C PRO A 63 -8.50 -13.50 -16.37
N SER A 64 -8.72 -14.42 -15.42
CA SER A 64 -7.68 -14.84 -14.48
C SER A 64 -6.54 -15.54 -15.22
N VAL A 65 -5.33 -15.08 -14.96
CA VAL A 65 -4.10 -15.65 -15.55
C VAL A 65 -3.85 -17.05 -15.02
N GLN A 66 -4.12 -17.28 -13.73
CA GLN A 66 -4.00 -18.60 -13.12
C GLN A 66 -4.95 -19.62 -13.77
N ALA A 67 -6.21 -19.26 -14.03
CA ALA A 67 -7.14 -20.15 -14.74
C ALA A 67 -6.73 -20.38 -16.19
N MET A 68 -6.23 -19.35 -16.88
CA MET A 68 -5.73 -19.49 -18.24
C MET A 68 -4.55 -20.46 -18.30
N VAL A 69 -3.58 -20.33 -17.40
CA VAL A 69 -2.41 -21.22 -17.31
C VAL A 69 -2.83 -22.64 -16.98
N ALA A 70 -3.79 -22.83 -16.07
CA ALA A 70 -4.33 -24.16 -15.75
C ALA A 70 -5.03 -24.82 -16.97
N ALA A 71 -5.64 -24.03 -17.85
CA ALA A 71 -6.33 -24.53 -19.04
C ALA A 71 -5.39 -24.83 -20.22
N THR A 72 -4.32 -24.04 -20.41
CA THR A 72 -3.43 -24.13 -21.59
C THR A 72 -2.05 -24.72 -21.29
N GLY A 73 -1.75 -25.01 -20.02
CA GLY A 73 -0.41 -25.41 -19.58
C GLY A 73 0.63 -24.29 -19.65
N GLY A 74 0.21 -23.03 -19.83
CA GLY A 74 1.09 -21.86 -19.85
C GLY A 74 1.98 -21.74 -21.09
N ALA A 75 1.74 -22.53 -22.15
CA ALA A 75 2.54 -22.51 -23.38
C ALA A 75 2.12 -21.37 -24.33
N ASP A 76 0.82 -21.14 -24.46
CA ASP A 76 0.24 -20.14 -25.37
C ASP A 76 -0.07 -18.83 -24.62
N VAL A 77 0.80 -17.84 -24.78
CA VAL A 77 0.65 -16.50 -24.20
C VAL A 77 -0.16 -15.61 -25.15
N PRO A 78 -1.33 -15.07 -24.74
CA PRO A 78 -2.12 -14.22 -25.62
C PRO A 78 -1.39 -12.90 -25.98
N PRO A 79 -1.67 -12.29 -27.16
CA PRO A 79 -0.99 -11.08 -27.62
C PRO A 79 -1.06 -9.88 -26.66
N ARG A 80 -2.11 -9.78 -25.83
CA ARG A 80 -2.26 -8.73 -24.81
C ARG A 80 -1.22 -8.83 -23.69
N TYR A 81 -0.59 -9.98 -23.46
CA TYR A 81 0.43 -10.14 -22.42
C TYR A 81 1.86 -10.01 -22.96
N LEU A 82 2.05 -10.19 -24.27
CA LEU A 82 3.36 -10.12 -24.92
C LEU A 82 3.96 -8.71 -24.87
N ARG A 83 5.19 -8.61 -24.37
CA ARG A 83 5.99 -7.39 -24.27
C ARG A 83 7.40 -7.63 -24.81
N PRO A 84 8.07 -6.59 -25.33
CA PRO A 84 9.48 -6.70 -25.70
C PRO A 84 10.33 -7.00 -24.46
N ALA A 85 11.36 -7.83 -24.63
CA ALA A 85 12.33 -8.07 -23.57
C ALA A 85 13.13 -6.79 -23.29
N GLU A 86 13.34 -6.49 -22.01
CA GLU A 86 14.16 -5.35 -21.58
C GLU A 86 15.47 -5.82 -20.96
N ALA A 87 16.53 -5.04 -21.15
CA ALA A 87 17.83 -5.33 -20.59
C ALA A 87 17.79 -5.32 -19.05
N VAL A 88 18.25 -6.41 -18.44
CA VAL A 88 18.45 -6.53 -16.99
C VAL A 88 19.95 -6.39 -16.73
N ALA A 89 20.33 -5.70 -15.66
CA ALA A 89 21.72 -5.71 -15.24
C ALA A 89 22.13 -7.17 -14.96
N GLY A 90 23.34 -7.56 -15.41
CA GLY A 90 23.94 -8.80 -14.94
C GLY A 90 24.05 -8.81 -13.42
N ASP A 91 24.30 -9.98 -12.81
CA ASP A 91 24.40 -10.19 -11.36
C ASP A 91 25.59 -9.38 -10.77
N SER A 92 25.45 -8.06 -10.72
CA SER A 92 26.41 -7.12 -10.15
C SER A 92 26.07 -6.94 -8.67
N GLU A 93 27.09 -6.93 -7.82
CA GLU A 93 27.10 -6.95 -6.35
C GLU A 93 26.26 -5.88 -5.60
N ALA A 94 25.56 -5.00 -6.32
CA ALA A 94 24.77 -3.95 -5.72
C ALA A 94 23.45 -4.52 -5.15
N HIS A 95 23.42 -4.78 -3.85
CA HIS A 95 22.22 -5.17 -3.12
C HIS A 95 21.56 -3.95 -2.45
N ILE A 96 20.23 -3.96 -2.34
CA ILE A 96 19.53 -2.94 -1.55
C ILE A 96 19.98 -3.05 -0.07
N PRO A 97 20.10 -1.93 0.66
CA PRO A 97 20.55 -1.93 2.05
C PRO A 97 19.71 -2.83 2.95
N ILE A 98 20.33 -3.41 3.98
CA ILE A 98 19.65 -4.15 5.04
C ILE A 98 19.63 -3.28 6.29
N ILE A 99 18.45 -3.15 6.87
CA ILE A 99 18.15 -2.36 8.06
C ILE A 99 17.69 -3.29 9.18
N ASP A 100 18.34 -3.21 10.34
CA ASP A 100 17.94 -3.91 11.56
C ASP A 100 16.95 -3.08 12.37
N TYR A 101 15.69 -3.52 12.39
CA TYR A 101 14.62 -2.78 13.04
C TYR A 101 14.74 -2.75 14.57
N GLN A 102 15.20 -3.82 15.21
CA GLN A 102 15.39 -3.82 16.67
C GLN A 102 16.50 -2.86 17.07
N ARG A 103 17.58 -2.79 16.30
CA ARG A 103 18.63 -1.80 16.53
C ARG A 103 18.11 -0.37 16.34
N LEU A 104 17.27 -0.11 15.33
CA LEU A 104 16.60 1.18 15.17
C LEU A 104 15.75 1.56 16.38
N LEU A 105 14.92 0.62 16.88
CA LEU A 105 14.08 0.87 18.05
C LEU A 105 14.92 1.23 19.29
N LEU A 106 16.02 0.51 19.52
CA LEU A 106 16.93 0.83 20.63
C LEU A 106 17.58 2.22 20.48
N GLU A 107 17.95 2.62 19.26
CA GLU A 107 18.48 3.96 19.00
C GLU A 107 17.42 5.05 19.25
N LEU A 108 16.16 4.82 18.85
CA LEU A 108 15.03 5.72 19.08
C LEU A 108 14.66 5.87 20.56
N GLU A 109 14.63 4.76 21.31
CA GLU A 109 14.33 4.73 22.74
C GLU A 109 15.37 5.51 23.54
N LEU A 110 16.63 5.43 23.12
CA LEU A 110 17.75 6.10 23.77
C LEU A 110 17.98 7.52 23.23
N ASP A 111 17.08 8.00 22.38
CA ASP A 111 17.12 9.29 21.67
C ASP A 111 18.43 9.55 20.90
N ARG A 112 19.17 8.50 20.54
CA ARG A 112 20.43 8.63 19.80
C ARG A 112 20.19 8.61 18.29
N HIS A 113 20.95 9.39 17.56
CA HIS A 113 21.09 9.22 16.11
C HIS A 113 22.29 8.31 15.85
N GLY A 114 22.05 7.00 15.89
CA GLY A 114 23.09 6.00 15.76
C GLY A 114 23.39 5.62 14.31
N GLU A 115 24.17 4.56 14.17
CA GLU A 115 24.62 4.04 12.87
C GLU A 115 23.45 3.49 12.06
N GLU A 116 22.50 2.82 12.72
CA GLU A 116 21.38 2.20 12.02
C GLU A 116 20.41 3.27 11.50
N SER A 117 20.17 4.31 12.29
CA SER A 117 19.40 5.49 11.86
C SER A 117 20.04 6.16 10.65
N ALA A 118 21.37 6.34 10.65
CA ALA A 118 22.10 6.89 9.52
C ALA A 118 22.05 5.99 8.27
N ARG A 119 22.11 4.67 8.46
CA ARG A 119 21.97 3.68 7.38
C ARG A 119 20.57 3.73 6.75
N LEU A 120 19.52 3.83 7.57
CA LEU A 120 18.15 4.02 7.09
C LEU A 120 18.04 5.33 6.29
N HIS A 121 18.61 6.43 6.80
CA HIS A 121 18.61 7.71 6.10
C HIS A 121 19.23 7.62 4.70
N GLY A 122 20.44 7.05 4.61
CA GLY A 122 21.12 6.83 3.33
C GLY A 122 20.37 5.87 2.40
N ALA A 123 19.75 4.81 2.93
CA ALA A 123 18.91 3.92 2.14
C ALA A 123 17.72 4.66 1.52
N CYS A 124 17.03 5.52 2.26
CA CYS A 124 15.91 6.29 1.74
C CYS A 124 16.33 7.33 0.69
N GLN A 125 17.53 7.92 0.81
CA GLN A 125 18.06 8.93 -0.11
C GLN A 125 18.61 8.32 -1.41
N ASP A 126 19.41 7.26 -1.28
CA ASP A 126 20.19 6.72 -2.41
C ASP A 126 19.51 5.55 -3.11
N TRP A 127 18.65 4.83 -2.39
CA TRP A 127 18.04 3.60 -2.87
C TRP A 127 16.53 3.65 -2.96
N GLY A 128 15.85 4.37 -2.07
CA GLY A 128 14.39 4.34 -1.96
C GLY A 128 13.80 2.97 -1.60
N PHE A 129 14.66 1.97 -1.37
CA PHE A 129 14.37 0.57 -1.11
C PHE A 129 15.37 0.03 -0.08
N PHE A 130 14.90 -0.82 0.82
CA PHE A 130 15.75 -1.56 1.76
C PHE A 130 15.05 -2.84 2.23
N GLN A 131 15.82 -3.76 2.82
CA GLN A 131 15.27 -4.93 3.51
C GLN A 131 15.26 -4.68 5.00
N LEU A 132 14.16 -5.03 5.66
CA LEU A 132 13.96 -4.86 7.08
C LEU A 132 14.01 -6.23 7.76
N ILE A 133 15.06 -6.47 8.54
CA ILE A 133 15.22 -7.67 9.37
C ILE A 133 14.88 -7.34 10.82
N ASN A 134 14.67 -8.38 11.65
CA ASN A 134 14.36 -8.23 13.07
C ASN A 134 13.17 -7.28 13.30
N HIS A 135 12.18 -7.30 12.40
CA HIS A 135 11.06 -6.33 12.31
C HIS A 135 10.02 -6.43 13.44
N SER A 136 10.22 -7.32 14.41
CA SER A 136 9.36 -7.51 15.59
C SER A 136 7.91 -7.95 15.33
N VAL A 137 7.46 -8.05 14.06
CA VAL A 137 6.23 -8.78 13.70
C VAL A 137 6.40 -10.25 14.09
N PRO A 138 5.48 -10.83 14.89
CA PRO A 138 5.58 -12.22 15.31
C PRO A 138 5.58 -13.22 14.13
N ASP A 139 6.40 -14.26 14.23
CA ASP A 139 6.52 -15.27 13.17
C ASP A 139 5.18 -15.96 12.87
N ASP A 140 4.34 -16.21 13.88
CA ASP A 140 3.01 -16.81 13.68
C ASP A 140 2.08 -15.91 12.86
N VAL A 141 2.26 -14.58 12.95
CA VAL A 141 1.50 -13.61 12.15
C VAL A 141 1.98 -13.59 10.70
N VAL A 142 3.31 -13.63 10.48
CA VAL A 142 3.90 -13.67 9.13
C VAL A 142 3.56 -14.98 8.43
N GLU A 143 3.79 -16.12 9.09
CA GLU A 143 3.50 -17.45 8.53
C GLU A 143 2.00 -17.67 8.37
N GLY A 144 1.17 -17.16 9.29
CA GLY A 144 -0.28 -17.16 9.14
C GLY A 144 -0.74 -16.40 7.89
N MET A 145 -0.16 -15.23 7.61
CA MET A 145 -0.45 -14.46 6.40
C MET A 145 -0.02 -15.22 5.13
N LYS A 146 1.17 -15.84 5.12
CA LYS A 146 1.65 -16.68 4.00
C LYS A 146 0.73 -17.87 3.74
N ALA A 147 0.33 -18.59 4.79
CA ALA A 147 -0.57 -19.72 4.66
C ALA A 147 -1.94 -19.29 4.13
N SER A 148 -2.51 -18.19 4.63
CA SER A 148 -3.83 -17.69 4.21
C SER A 148 -3.86 -17.28 2.74
N ILE A 149 -2.83 -16.57 2.24
CA ILE A 149 -2.75 -16.23 0.81
C ILE A 149 -2.56 -17.46 -0.07
N GLN A 150 -1.70 -18.41 0.33
CA GLN A 150 -1.50 -19.66 -0.43
C GLN A 150 -2.80 -20.45 -0.53
N GLN A 151 -3.52 -20.61 0.59
CA GLN A 151 -4.81 -21.28 0.63
C GLN A 151 -5.84 -20.58 -0.26
N PHE A 152 -5.92 -19.24 -0.21
CA PHE A 152 -6.84 -18.48 -1.06
C PHE A 152 -6.61 -18.74 -2.55
N PHE A 153 -5.37 -18.67 -3.05
CA PHE A 153 -5.11 -18.87 -4.48
C PHE A 153 -5.25 -20.34 -4.91
N GLN A 154 -5.17 -21.29 -3.99
CA GLN A 154 -5.49 -22.71 -4.23
C GLN A 154 -7.00 -23.00 -4.29
N LEU A 155 -7.86 -22.06 -3.85
CA LEU A 155 -9.31 -22.25 -3.92
C LEU A 155 -9.79 -22.43 -5.38
N PRO A 156 -10.87 -23.20 -5.60
CA PRO A 156 -11.52 -23.30 -6.90
C PRO A 156 -11.91 -21.92 -7.44
N MET A 157 -11.86 -21.78 -8.78
CA MET A 157 -12.18 -20.50 -9.42
C MET A 157 -13.59 -20.01 -9.09
N GLU A 158 -14.57 -20.92 -8.99
CA GLU A 158 -15.95 -20.57 -8.61
C GLU A 158 -16.04 -19.97 -7.19
N THR A 159 -15.16 -20.37 -6.28
CA THR A 159 -15.07 -19.77 -4.94
C THR A 159 -14.40 -18.41 -5.01
N LYS A 160 -13.28 -18.27 -5.75
CA LYS A 160 -12.56 -16.99 -5.89
C LYS A 160 -13.42 -15.90 -6.56
N LYS A 161 -14.30 -16.28 -7.50
CA LYS A 161 -15.27 -15.36 -8.13
C LYS A 161 -16.21 -14.68 -7.13
N GLN A 162 -16.45 -15.26 -5.95
CA GLN A 162 -17.27 -14.63 -4.91
C GLN A 162 -16.60 -13.39 -4.30
N PHE A 163 -15.27 -13.29 -4.46
CA PHE A 163 -14.47 -12.16 -4.04
C PHE A 163 -14.19 -11.19 -5.19
N ALA A 164 -14.79 -11.38 -6.36
CA ALA A 164 -14.46 -10.63 -7.57
C ALA A 164 -14.59 -9.11 -7.35
N MET A 165 -13.64 -8.37 -7.92
CA MET A 165 -13.69 -6.92 -7.96
C MET A 165 -14.92 -6.46 -8.75
N GLU A 166 -15.80 -5.72 -8.09
CA GLU A 166 -16.98 -5.14 -8.74
C GLU A 166 -16.58 -3.95 -9.62
N ARG A 167 -17.35 -3.69 -10.67
CA ARG A 167 -17.07 -2.58 -11.59
C ARG A 167 -17.07 -1.25 -10.85
N GLY A 168 -15.99 -0.49 -10.99
CA GLY A 168 -15.83 0.81 -10.31
C GLY A 168 -15.35 0.70 -8.85
N GLN A 169 -15.13 -0.51 -8.35
CA GLN A 169 -14.50 -0.74 -7.04
C GLN A 169 -13.02 -1.09 -7.22
N LEU A 170 -12.23 -0.81 -6.18
CA LEU A 170 -10.80 -1.17 -6.14
C LEU A 170 -10.54 -2.46 -5.35
N GLU A 171 -11.46 -2.87 -4.48
CA GLU A 171 -11.31 -4.06 -3.66
C GLU A 171 -11.82 -5.32 -4.36
N GLY A 172 -11.19 -6.45 -4.04
CA GLY A 172 -11.58 -7.77 -4.53
C GLY A 172 -10.52 -8.45 -5.39
N TYR A 173 -10.92 -9.60 -5.93
CA TYR A 173 -10.15 -10.47 -6.78
C TYR A 173 -10.29 -10.06 -8.25
N GLY A 174 -9.18 -9.79 -8.93
CA GLY A 174 -9.19 -9.35 -10.33
C GLY A 174 -7.85 -8.74 -10.76
N GLN A 175 -7.91 -7.74 -11.64
CA GLN A 175 -6.77 -6.88 -11.99
C GLN A 175 -7.15 -5.40 -11.86
N LEU A 176 -6.19 -4.58 -11.42
CA LEU A 176 -6.29 -3.12 -11.39
C LEU A 176 -5.59 -2.50 -12.60
N PHE A 177 -5.90 -1.23 -12.90
CA PHE A 177 -5.26 -0.43 -13.95
C PHE A 177 -5.48 -0.93 -15.39
N VAL A 178 -6.64 -1.52 -15.69
CA VAL A 178 -7.03 -1.91 -17.06
C VAL A 178 -8.00 -0.88 -17.65
N PHE A 179 -7.54 -0.07 -18.61
CA PHE A 179 -8.31 1.07 -19.13
C PHE A 179 -8.87 0.87 -20.55
N SER A 180 -8.38 -0.13 -21.30
CA SER A 180 -8.84 -0.40 -22.67
C SER A 180 -8.68 -1.87 -23.06
N GLU A 181 -9.49 -2.33 -24.01
CA GLU A 181 -9.42 -3.70 -24.54
C GLU A 181 -8.11 -3.99 -25.30
N ASP A 182 -7.49 -2.96 -25.88
CA ASP A 182 -6.21 -3.09 -26.58
C ASP A 182 -5.00 -2.94 -25.64
N GLN A 183 -5.22 -2.72 -24.34
CA GLN A 183 -4.13 -2.52 -23.39
C GLN A 183 -3.34 -3.81 -23.18
N LYS A 184 -2.01 -3.65 -23.03
CA LYS A 184 -1.16 -4.70 -22.51
C LYS A 184 -1.50 -5.01 -21.05
N LEU A 185 -1.60 -6.28 -20.73
CA LEU A 185 -1.97 -6.79 -19.41
C LEU A 185 -0.75 -7.29 -18.65
N ASP A 186 -0.92 -7.44 -17.35
CA ASP A 186 0.07 -8.01 -16.44
C ASP A 186 -0.23 -9.51 -16.25
N TRP A 187 0.82 -10.32 -16.16
CA TRP A 187 0.73 -11.77 -15.96
C TRP A 187 0.58 -12.10 -14.46
N ALA A 188 -0.52 -11.64 -13.88
CA ALA A 188 -0.82 -11.81 -12.46
C ALA A 188 -2.33 -11.84 -12.19
N ASP A 189 -2.68 -12.49 -11.09
CA ASP A 189 -3.97 -12.32 -10.43
C ASP A 189 -3.75 -11.64 -9.07
N ILE A 190 -4.68 -10.77 -8.68
CA ILE A 190 -4.56 -10.03 -7.40
C ILE A 190 -5.83 -10.15 -6.57
N LEU A 191 -5.65 -10.12 -5.24
CA LEU A 191 -6.70 -9.78 -4.28
C LEU A 191 -6.28 -8.49 -3.57
N TYR A 192 -7.08 -7.44 -3.69
CA TYR A 192 -6.80 -6.13 -3.10
C TYR A 192 -7.84 -5.79 -2.03
N LEU A 193 -7.41 -5.39 -0.84
CA LEU A 193 -8.29 -5.13 0.30
C LEU A 193 -7.86 -3.86 1.05
N TYR A 194 -8.83 -3.04 1.47
CA TYR A 194 -8.60 -1.98 2.45
C TYR A 194 -8.58 -2.58 3.85
N THR A 195 -7.53 -2.26 4.59
CA THR A 195 -7.23 -2.89 5.89
C THR A 195 -7.21 -1.87 7.03
N GLN A 196 -6.95 -0.59 6.76
CA GLN A 196 -7.07 0.50 7.73
C GLN A 196 -7.68 1.75 7.09
N PRO A 197 -8.46 2.54 7.86
CA PRO A 197 -8.89 2.26 9.24
C PRO A 197 -9.88 1.08 9.30
N HIS A 198 -10.11 0.52 10.50
CA HIS A 198 -10.96 -0.66 10.69
C HIS A 198 -12.37 -0.50 10.12
N GLU A 199 -12.93 0.71 10.17
CA GLU A 199 -14.27 1.00 9.66
C GLU A 199 -14.38 0.95 8.13
N SER A 200 -13.24 1.02 7.42
CA SER A 200 -13.18 0.95 5.95
C SER A 200 -13.10 -0.48 5.42
N ARG A 201 -13.03 -1.49 6.29
CA ARG A 201 -12.89 -2.89 5.88
C ARG A 201 -14.19 -3.44 5.32
N ASN A 202 -14.16 -3.93 4.08
CA ASN A 202 -15.24 -4.73 3.55
C ASN A 202 -15.06 -6.20 3.93
N THR A 203 -15.56 -6.60 5.11
CA THR A 203 -15.36 -7.97 5.64
C THR A 203 -15.89 -9.09 4.75
N LYS A 204 -16.79 -8.81 3.80
CA LYS A 204 -17.28 -9.82 2.84
C LYS A 204 -16.18 -10.31 1.89
N LEU A 205 -15.16 -9.48 1.65
CA LEU A 205 -14.05 -9.79 0.73
C LEU A 205 -12.86 -10.47 1.44
N TRP A 206 -12.98 -10.79 2.73
CA TRP A 206 -11.89 -11.37 3.50
C TRP A 206 -12.06 -12.89 3.63
N PRO A 207 -11.16 -13.70 3.02
CA PRO A 207 -11.28 -15.15 3.01
C PRO A 207 -11.10 -15.77 4.40
N ASP A 208 -10.19 -15.23 5.23
CA ASP A 208 -9.97 -15.65 6.62
C ASP A 208 -9.98 -14.43 7.56
N GLN A 209 -10.85 -14.45 8.58
CA GLN A 209 -11.19 -13.24 9.35
C GLN A 209 -10.40 -12.98 10.66
N PRO A 210 -9.51 -13.84 11.20
CA PRO A 210 -8.64 -13.43 12.32
C PRO A 210 -7.18 -13.11 11.95
N ALA A 211 -6.52 -13.96 11.14
CA ALA A 211 -5.07 -13.88 10.90
C ALA A 211 -4.66 -12.62 10.11
N ASN A 212 -5.42 -12.31 9.05
CA ASN A 212 -5.12 -11.20 8.15
C ASN A 212 -5.26 -9.83 8.85
N PHE A 213 -6.13 -9.72 9.86
CA PHE A 213 -6.26 -8.50 10.66
C PHE A 213 -5.09 -8.30 11.62
N ARG A 214 -4.54 -9.37 12.20
CA ARG A 214 -3.32 -9.30 13.04
C ARG A 214 -2.12 -8.85 12.21
N TYR A 215 -1.98 -9.37 10.99
CA TYR A 215 -0.93 -8.96 10.06
C TYR A 215 -1.03 -7.47 9.72
N SER A 216 -2.22 -6.98 9.33
CA SER A 216 -2.47 -5.56 9.04
C SER A 216 -2.05 -4.64 10.18
N GLY A 217 -2.44 -4.95 11.42
CA GLY A 217 -2.04 -4.16 12.59
C GLY A 217 -0.53 -4.15 12.79
N ALA A 218 0.09 -5.34 12.81
CA ALA A 218 1.51 -5.46 13.09
C ALA A 218 2.40 -4.74 12.06
N VAL A 219 2.09 -4.85 10.76
CA VAL A 219 2.86 -4.12 9.72
C VAL A 219 2.58 -2.62 9.73
N LYS A 220 1.39 -2.20 10.18
CA LYS A 220 1.08 -0.78 10.38
C LYS A 220 1.96 -0.18 11.48
N ASP A 221 2.10 -0.87 12.60
CA ASP A 221 2.94 -0.42 13.72
C ASP A 221 4.42 -0.27 13.30
N VAL A 222 4.92 -1.22 12.50
CA VAL A 222 6.26 -1.11 11.90
C VAL A 222 6.37 0.11 10.98
N SER A 223 5.38 0.32 10.10
CA SER A 223 5.37 1.49 9.20
C SER A 223 5.34 2.81 9.95
N ASP A 224 4.49 2.94 10.98
CA ASP A 224 4.36 4.17 11.78
C ASP A 224 5.69 4.49 12.51
N SER A 225 6.35 3.46 13.07
CA SER A 225 7.65 3.59 13.72
C SER A 225 8.76 4.00 12.74
N LEU A 226 8.78 3.40 11.54
CA LEU A 226 9.72 3.79 10.48
C LEU A 226 9.51 5.25 10.06
N LEU A 227 8.26 5.67 9.85
CA LEU A 227 7.93 7.07 9.49
C LEU A 227 8.38 8.05 10.59
N ALA A 228 8.19 7.72 11.86
CA ALA A 228 8.66 8.54 12.97
C ALA A 228 10.20 8.66 13.02
N THR A 229 10.91 7.56 12.72
CA THR A 229 12.39 7.54 12.61
C THR A 229 12.86 8.39 11.45
N MET A 230 12.22 8.21 10.30
CA MET A 230 12.49 8.93 9.07
C MET A 230 12.26 10.45 9.23
N ALA A 231 11.24 10.86 9.98
CA ALA A 231 11.02 12.26 10.37
C ALA A 231 12.23 12.81 11.14
N LYS A 232 12.67 12.09 12.18
CA LYS A 232 13.83 12.49 13.00
C LYS A 232 15.11 12.59 12.16
N ASN A 233 15.35 11.64 11.25
CA ASN A 233 16.50 11.66 10.34
C ASN A 233 16.49 12.86 9.39
N LEU A 234 15.31 13.37 9.04
CA LEU A 234 15.16 14.59 8.24
C LEU A 234 15.26 15.88 9.07
N GLY A 235 15.57 15.78 10.37
CA GLY A 235 15.58 16.92 11.30
C GLY A 235 14.19 17.44 11.65
N LEU A 236 13.14 16.65 11.39
CA LEU A 236 11.76 17.01 11.66
C LEU A 236 11.32 16.53 13.03
N LYS A 237 10.32 17.22 13.57
CA LYS A 237 9.50 16.69 14.66
C LYS A 237 8.76 15.45 14.18
N ARG A 238 8.60 14.44 15.05
CA ARG A 238 7.92 13.17 14.72
C ARG A 238 6.51 13.41 14.20
N GLU A 239 5.84 14.40 14.77
CA GLU A 239 4.46 14.79 14.48
C GLU A 239 4.27 15.32 13.05
N ALA A 240 5.31 15.87 12.42
CA ALA A 240 5.22 16.45 11.07
C ALA A 240 4.74 15.44 10.01
N ILE A 241 5.08 14.16 10.21
CA ILE A 241 4.61 13.05 9.37
C ILE A 241 3.50 12.28 10.09
N ALA A 242 3.64 12.01 11.39
CA ALA A 242 2.68 11.20 12.14
C ALA A 242 1.26 11.79 12.12
N ASP A 243 1.12 13.12 12.22
CA ASP A 243 -0.19 13.79 12.19
C ASP A 243 -0.93 13.57 10.87
N LYS A 244 -0.19 13.48 9.76
CA LYS A 244 -0.75 13.16 8.44
C LYS A 244 -1.21 11.71 8.35
N CYS A 245 -0.69 10.83 9.21
CA CYS A 245 -0.98 9.40 9.24
C CYS A 245 -2.08 9.04 10.26
N ILE A 246 -2.57 9.99 11.06
CA ILE A 246 -3.69 9.78 11.98
C ILE A 246 -4.91 9.35 11.16
N ARG A 247 -5.43 8.15 11.44
CA ARG A 247 -6.47 7.49 10.63
C ARG A 247 -6.10 7.41 9.14
N GLY A 248 -4.80 7.24 8.86
CA GLY A 248 -4.26 6.98 7.54
C GLY A 248 -4.84 5.70 6.93
N VAL A 249 -4.77 5.62 5.62
CA VAL A 249 -5.30 4.48 4.86
C VAL A 249 -4.23 3.40 4.76
N GLN A 250 -4.60 2.14 5.00
CA GLN A 250 -3.78 1.00 4.66
C GLN A 250 -4.57 0.11 3.70
N SER A 251 -3.90 -0.39 2.67
CA SER A 251 -4.41 -1.45 1.82
C SER A 251 -3.39 -2.57 1.70
N VAL A 252 -3.87 -3.78 1.44
CA VAL A 252 -3.05 -4.97 1.24
C VAL A 252 -3.39 -5.55 -0.13
N ARG A 253 -2.36 -5.73 -0.96
CA ARG A 253 -2.44 -6.39 -2.27
C ARG A 253 -1.70 -7.70 -2.22
N MET A 254 -2.45 -8.76 -2.41
CA MET A 254 -1.98 -10.14 -2.50
C MET A 254 -1.80 -10.47 -3.98
N ASN A 255 -0.57 -10.77 -4.39
CA ASN A 255 -0.22 -11.01 -5.78
C ASN A 255 0.11 -12.49 -6.00
N TYR A 256 -0.47 -13.06 -7.05
CA TYR A 256 -0.14 -14.38 -7.57
C TYR A 256 0.34 -14.26 -9.01
N TYR A 257 1.56 -14.71 -9.27
CA TYR A 257 2.16 -14.72 -10.59
C TYR A 257 2.29 -16.19 -11.03
N PRO A 258 1.40 -16.69 -11.91
CA PRO A 258 1.51 -18.06 -12.42
C PRO A 258 2.79 -18.25 -13.24
N PRO A 259 3.35 -19.46 -13.32
CA PRO A 259 4.51 -19.72 -14.17
C PRO A 259 4.18 -19.46 -15.66
N CYS A 260 5.19 -19.09 -16.43
CA CYS A 260 5.05 -18.82 -17.87
C CYS A 260 6.25 -19.32 -18.66
N ALA A 261 6.06 -20.27 -19.57
CA ALA A 261 7.15 -20.81 -20.38
C ALA A 261 7.86 -19.75 -21.26
N GLN A 262 7.20 -18.61 -21.50
CA GLN A 262 7.74 -17.45 -22.22
C GLN A 262 7.92 -16.26 -21.27
N ALA A 263 8.43 -16.51 -20.06
CA ALA A 263 8.60 -15.52 -18.99
C ALA A 263 9.34 -14.25 -19.45
N GLU A 264 10.26 -14.36 -20.40
CA GLU A 264 11.01 -13.25 -20.99
C GLU A 264 10.16 -12.30 -21.87
N LYS A 265 8.95 -12.72 -22.25
CA LYS A 265 8.02 -11.96 -23.08
C LYS A 265 6.80 -11.45 -22.31
N VAL A 266 6.73 -11.67 -21.00
CA VAL A 266 5.64 -11.17 -20.17
C VAL A 266 6.21 -10.40 -18.98
N VAL A 267 5.35 -9.65 -18.29
CA VAL A 267 5.69 -9.00 -17.02
C VAL A 267 4.63 -9.37 -16.01
N GLY A 268 5.05 -9.70 -14.78
CA GLY A 268 4.12 -10.01 -13.70
C GLY A 268 3.43 -8.76 -13.19
N LEU A 269 4.17 -7.66 -13.03
CA LEU A 269 3.65 -6.34 -12.68
C LEU A 269 4.40 -5.27 -13.45
N SER A 270 3.67 -4.44 -14.18
CA SER A 270 4.23 -3.36 -15.01
C SER A 270 5.16 -2.42 -14.22
N PRO A 271 6.17 -1.81 -14.87
CA PRO A 271 6.99 -0.76 -14.29
C PRO A 271 6.18 0.39 -13.69
N HIS A 272 6.38 0.70 -12.41
CA HIS A 272 5.67 1.76 -11.69
C HIS A 272 6.45 2.26 -10.46
N SER A 273 6.03 3.40 -9.92
CA SER A 273 6.29 3.81 -8.54
C SER A 273 5.02 3.71 -7.69
N ASP A 274 5.18 3.56 -6.37
CA ASP A 274 4.04 3.42 -5.47
C ASP A 274 3.52 4.79 -5.04
N ALA A 275 2.19 4.96 -4.98
CA ALA A 275 1.57 6.25 -4.65
C ALA A 275 1.81 6.73 -3.20
N GLY A 276 1.86 5.80 -2.24
CA GLY A 276 1.71 6.09 -0.82
C GLY A 276 2.95 6.69 -0.13
N LEU A 277 3.07 6.42 1.17
CA LEU A 277 4.23 6.81 1.98
C LEU A 277 5.29 5.72 1.99
N LEU A 278 4.88 4.53 2.44
CA LEU A 278 5.72 3.34 2.51
C LEU A 278 4.93 2.12 2.03
N THR A 279 5.64 1.23 1.35
CA THR A 279 5.14 -0.11 1.02
C THR A 279 6.00 -1.13 1.73
N LEU A 280 5.37 -2.07 2.45
CA LEU A 280 6.03 -3.22 3.08
C LEU A 280 5.64 -4.48 2.32
N VAL A 281 6.59 -5.10 1.63
CA VAL A 281 6.39 -6.28 0.81
C VAL A 281 6.93 -7.52 1.53
N LEU A 282 6.03 -8.47 1.77
CA LEU A 282 6.36 -9.84 2.18
C LEU A 282 6.45 -10.72 0.94
N GLN A 283 7.61 -11.36 0.75
CA GLN A 283 7.71 -12.46 -0.20
C GLN A 283 7.22 -13.75 0.48
N VAL A 284 6.25 -14.42 -0.17
CA VAL A 284 5.53 -15.55 0.43
C VAL A 284 6.25 -16.87 0.19
N ASN A 285 6.82 -17.06 -1.00
CA ASN A 285 7.57 -18.26 -1.37
C ASN A 285 8.99 -17.90 -1.86
N HIS A 286 9.80 -18.91 -2.18
CA HIS A 286 11.22 -18.71 -2.48
C HIS A 286 11.48 -18.12 -3.88
N VAL A 287 10.46 -18.04 -4.74
CA VAL A 287 10.58 -17.60 -6.13
C VAL A 287 10.84 -16.09 -6.22
N GLN A 288 11.95 -15.72 -6.85
CA GLN A 288 12.35 -14.33 -7.04
C GLN A 288 11.54 -13.66 -8.15
N GLY A 289 11.48 -12.33 -8.15
CA GLY A 289 10.78 -11.61 -9.21
C GLY A 289 10.75 -10.10 -9.08
N LEU A 290 10.99 -9.54 -7.90
CA LEU A 290 11.07 -8.08 -7.76
C LEU A 290 12.34 -7.55 -8.43
N GLN A 291 12.18 -6.52 -9.25
CA GLN A 291 13.27 -5.76 -9.85
C GLN A 291 13.05 -4.27 -9.61
N ILE A 292 14.11 -3.56 -9.23
CA ILE A 292 14.10 -2.09 -9.08
C ILE A 292 14.92 -1.45 -10.19
N LYS A 293 14.55 -0.24 -10.60
CA LYS A 293 15.25 0.49 -11.65
C LYS A 293 16.32 1.39 -11.04
N ARG A 294 17.58 1.17 -11.42
CA ARG A 294 18.72 1.96 -10.96
C ARG A 294 19.68 2.21 -12.12
N ASN A 295 20.07 3.48 -12.32
CA ASN A 295 20.95 3.89 -13.41
C ASN A 295 20.48 3.37 -14.79
N ASN A 296 19.17 3.50 -15.05
CA ASN A 296 18.50 3.00 -16.27
C ASN A 296 18.63 1.50 -16.53
N ARG A 297 18.93 0.69 -15.50
CA ARG A 297 18.97 -0.77 -15.58
C ARG A 297 18.05 -1.39 -14.53
N TRP A 298 17.47 -2.53 -14.86
CA TRP A 298 16.73 -3.35 -13.91
C TRP A 298 17.70 -4.15 -13.04
N LEU A 299 17.57 -4.02 -11.73
CA LEU A 299 18.36 -4.70 -10.72
C LEU A 299 17.45 -5.69 -9.97
N PRO A 300 17.74 -7.01 -9.98
CA PRO A 300 16.97 -7.98 -9.22
C PRO A 300 17.18 -7.80 -7.71
N VAL A 301 16.09 -7.89 -6.94
CA VAL A 301 16.14 -7.89 -5.48
C VAL A 301 16.11 -9.33 -5.00
N LYS A 302 17.16 -9.75 -4.29
CA LYS A 302 17.25 -11.05 -3.61
C LYS A 302 16.80 -10.89 -2.16
N PRO A 303 15.60 -11.36 -1.78
CA PRO A 303 15.08 -11.14 -0.44
C PRO A 303 15.85 -11.96 0.60
N VAL A 304 16.18 -11.34 1.73
CA VAL A 304 16.69 -12.02 2.92
C VAL A 304 15.55 -12.84 3.51
N PRO A 305 15.77 -14.13 3.84
CA PRO A 305 14.75 -14.95 4.47
C PRO A 305 14.16 -14.29 5.72
N GLY A 306 12.83 -14.20 5.79
CA GLY A 306 12.12 -13.58 6.90
C GLY A 306 12.14 -12.05 6.91
N ALA A 307 12.75 -11.36 5.94
CA ALA A 307 12.72 -9.91 5.87
C ALA A 307 11.48 -9.38 5.14
N PHE A 308 11.08 -8.15 5.46
CA PHE A 308 10.25 -7.34 4.57
C PHE A 308 11.13 -6.55 3.62
N ILE A 309 10.67 -6.35 2.39
CA ILE A 309 11.24 -5.35 1.49
C ILE A 309 10.41 -4.09 1.65
N VAL A 310 11.05 -2.97 1.93
CA VAL A 310 10.38 -1.69 2.17
C VAL A 310 10.79 -0.68 1.11
N ASN A 311 9.84 0.08 0.59
CA ASN A 311 10.13 1.19 -0.31
C ASN A 311 9.35 2.45 -0.01
N ILE A 312 9.95 3.56 -0.43
CA ILE A 312 9.36 4.91 -0.37
C ILE A 312 8.37 5.06 -1.51
N GLY A 313 7.23 5.69 -1.22
CA GLY A 313 6.23 6.06 -2.21
C GLY A 313 6.25 7.55 -2.58
N ASP A 314 5.51 7.87 -3.64
CA ASP A 314 5.45 9.17 -4.30
C ASP A 314 4.97 10.29 -3.35
N MET A 315 3.94 10.05 -2.53
CA MET A 315 3.48 11.06 -1.56
C MET A 315 4.58 11.41 -0.55
N PHE A 316 5.41 10.44 -0.16
CA PHE A 316 6.50 10.71 0.77
C PHE A 316 7.70 11.36 0.10
N GLU A 317 7.98 11.04 -1.17
CA GLU A 317 8.91 11.84 -1.99
C GLU A 317 8.45 13.31 -2.05
N VAL A 318 7.15 13.56 -2.29
CA VAL A 318 6.58 14.93 -2.29
C VAL A 318 6.73 15.59 -0.92
N PHE A 319 6.34 14.94 0.18
CA PHE A 319 6.48 15.51 1.53
C PHE A 319 7.92 15.88 1.88
N THR A 320 8.88 15.10 1.41
CA THR A 320 10.31 15.32 1.67
C THR A 320 10.98 16.26 0.67
N ASN A 321 10.22 16.90 -0.21
CA ASN A 321 10.72 17.71 -1.32
C ASN A 321 11.78 16.97 -2.15
N GLY A 322 11.59 15.67 -2.37
CA GLY A 322 12.51 14.84 -3.14
C GLY A 322 13.74 14.34 -2.37
N ARG A 323 13.87 14.58 -1.05
CA ARG A 323 15.02 14.08 -0.28
C ARG A 323 15.03 12.56 -0.16
N TYR A 324 13.86 11.95 0.04
CA TYR A 324 13.72 10.49 -0.07
C TYR A 324 13.09 10.12 -1.40
N LYS A 325 13.62 9.08 -2.05
CA LYS A 325 13.31 8.77 -3.44
C LYS A 325 12.33 7.61 -3.54
N SER A 326 11.19 7.84 -4.19
CA SER A 326 10.33 6.79 -4.73
C SER A 326 10.97 6.21 -5.99
N ILE A 327 11.12 4.89 -6.08
CA ILE A 327 11.87 4.25 -7.16
C ILE A 327 10.95 3.39 -8.03
N GLU A 328 11.15 3.51 -9.34
CA GLU A 328 10.48 2.68 -10.33
C GLU A 328 10.88 1.21 -10.14
N HIS A 329 9.90 0.32 -10.07
CA HIS A 329 10.10 -1.10 -9.87
C HIS A 329 9.06 -1.92 -10.66
N ARG A 330 9.34 -3.21 -10.83
CA ARG A 330 8.47 -4.16 -11.54
C ARG A 330 8.55 -5.55 -10.92
N ALA A 331 7.62 -6.42 -11.28
CA ALA A 331 7.72 -7.85 -10.97
C ALA A 331 7.84 -8.66 -12.27
N VAL A 332 8.83 -9.56 -12.33
CA VAL A 332 8.97 -10.55 -13.40
C VAL A 332 8.38 -11.90 -12.98
N VAL A 333 8.16 -12.76 -13.97
CA VAL A 333 7.56 -14.09 -13.81
C VAL A 333 8.64 -15.15 -13.91
N ASP A 334 8.49 -16.26 -13.20
CA ASP A 334 9.36 -17.42 -13.33
C ASP A 334 8.81 -18.42 -14.36
N PRO A 335 9.66 -19.10 -15.14
CA PRO A 335 9.20 -20.02 -16.17
C PRO A 335 8.60 -21.33 -15.65
N LYS A 336 8.85 -21.70 -14.38
CA LYS A 336 8.55 -23.03 -13.84
C LYS A 336 7.68 -23.00 -12.61
N GLU A 337 7.84 -21.99 -11.75
CA GLU A 337 7.18 -21.93 -10.45
C GLU A 337 6.34 -20.67 -10.31
N GLU A 338 5.21 -20.77 -9.61
CA GLU A 338 4.43 -19.58 -9.28
C GLU A 338 5.17 -18.72 -8.25
N ARG A 339 4.95 -17.41 -8.29
CA ARG A 339 5.43 -16.48 -7.27
C ARG A 339 4.27 -15.88 -6.52
N LEU A 340 4.39 -15.77 -5.20
CA LEU A 340 3.41 -15.06 -4.36
C LEU A 340 4.09 -13.95 -3.55
N SER A 341 3.38 -12.83 -3.38
CA SER A 341 3.80 -11.73 -2.51
C SER A 341 2.61 -10.98 -1.92
N VAL A 342 2.82 -10.35 -0.77
CA VAL A 342 1.84 -9.48 -0.10
C VAL A 342 2.46 -8.09 0.03
N ALA A 343 1.86 -7.07 -0.57
CA ALA A 343 2.28 -5.68 -0.44
C ALA A 343 1.28 -4.93 0.46
N ALA A 344 1.76 -4.37 1.57
CA ALA A 344 0.99 -3.50 2.45
C ALA A 344 1.37 -2.04 2.19
N PHE A 345 0.43 -1.26 1.65
CA PHE A 345 0.62 0.15 1.32
C PHE A 345 0.12 1.02 2.47
N HIS A 346 0.93 1.99 2.87
CA HIS A 346 0.61 2.92 3.95
C HIS A 346 0.50 4.33 3.37
N LEU A 347 -0.70 4.90 3.45
CA LEU A 347 -1.04 6.20 2.90
C LEU A 347 -1.41 7.16 4.04
N PRO A 348 -1.30 8.48 3.82
CA PRO A 348 -1.78 9.45 4.79
C PRO A 348 -3.31 9.41 4.89
N ASN A 349 -3.86 10.23 5.78
CA ASN A 349 -5.29 10.44 5.93
C ASN A 349 -5.92 10.90 4.59
N ILE A 350 -7.17 10.50 4.33
CA ILE A 350 -7.92 10.88 3.13
C ILE A 350 -8.15 12.40 2.97
N HIS A 351 -7.94 13.19 4.03
CA HIS A 351 -8.02 14.63 4.04
C HIS A 351 -6.65 15.33 4.04
N ALA A 352 -5.56 14.57 3.91
CA ALA A 352 -4.22 15.13 3.88
C ALA A 352 -4.01 16.00 2.62
N ILE A 353 -3.32 17.12 2.81
CA ILE A 353 -2.75 17.91 1.72
C ILE A 353 -1.36 17.36 1.42
N ILE A 354 -1.17 16.98 0.16
CA ILE A 354 0.06 16.42 -0.41
C ILE A 354 0.85 17.58 -1.02
N SER A 355 1.90 18.01 -0.32
CA SER A 355 2.80 19.12 -0.72
C SER A 355 4.13 18.96 0.02
N PRO A 356 5.24 19.59 -0.45
CA PRO A 356 6.44 19.70 0.36
C PRO A 356 6.15 20.17 1.79
N LEU A 357 6.77 19.52 2.78
CA LEU A 357 6.67 19.94 4.17
C LEU A 357 7.36 21.28 4.33
N LYS A 358 6.68 22.26 4.95
CA LYS A 358 7.20 23.63 5.10
C LYS A 358 8.51 23.66 5.87
N GLU A 359 8.68 22.77 6.82
CA GLU A 359 9.90 22.62 7.62
C GLU A 359 11.10 22.18 6.78
N ILE A 360 10.87 21.49 5.67
CA ILE A 360 11.90 21.12 4.67
C ILE A 360 12.06 22.25 3.65
N ALA A 361 10.93 22.76 3.12
CA ALA A 361 10.92 23.80 2.09
C ALA A 361 11.30 25.20 2.61
N ALA A 362 11.36 25.44 3.92
CA ALA A 362 11.81 26.75 4.45
C ALA A 362 13.25 27.11 4.03
N HIS A 363 14.00 26.15 3.49
CA HIS A 363 15.38 26.31 3.04
C HIS A 363 15.56 26.18 1.52
N GLU A 364 14.51 25.87 0.75
CA GLU A 364 14.55 25.52 -0.68
C GLU A 364 13.23 25.87 -1.40
N ASP A 365 13.24 26.09 -2.70
CA ASP A 365 11.99 26.25 -3.46
C ASP A 365 11.17 24.94 -3.49
N ASP A 366 9.84 25.07 -3.55
CA ASP A 366 8.94 23.91 -3.67
C ASP A 366 9.19 23.19 -5.00
N GLY A 367 9.62 21.92 -4.94
CA GLY A 367 9.89 21.10 -6.12
C GLY A 367 8.64 20.40 -6.68
N TYR A 368 7.51 20.44 -5.97
CA TYR A 368 6.31 19.67 -6.29
C TYR A 368 5.01 20.48 -6.07
N LYS A 369 4.01 20.21 -6.92
CA LYS A 369 2.65 20.76 -6.83
C LYS A 369 1.95 20.32 -5.55
N THR A 370 1.05 21.18 -5.08
CA THR A 370 0.12 20.85 -3.98
C THR A 370 -1.15 20.22 -4.52
N LEU A 371 -1.56 19.08 -3.94
CA LEU A 371 -2.82 18.39 -4.23
C LEU A 371 -3.47 17.92 -2.93
N ASP A 372 -4.81 17.85 -2.87
CA ASP A 372 -5.47 17.05 -1.84
C ASP A 372 -5.35 15.55 -2.16
N HIS A 373 -5.44 14.70 -1.12
CA HIS A 373 -5.34 13.24 -1.27
C HIS A 373 -6.32 12.67 -2.31
N GLY A 374 -7.57 13.15 -2.35
CA GLY A 374 -8.57 12.66 -3.30
C GLY A 374 -8.17 12.94 -4.75
N SER A 375 -7.72 14.16 -5.04
CA SER A 375 -7.20 14.56 -6.35
C SER A 375 -5.94 13.77 -6.73
N PHE A 376 -5.02 13.54 -5.79
CA PHE A 376 -3.82 12.73 -6.01
C PHE A 376 -4.20 11.30 -6.41
N MET A 377 -5.04 10.64 -5.62
CA MET A 377 -5.46 9.26 -5.88
C MET A 377 -6.27 9.14 -7.18
N LYS A 378 -7.13 10.12 -7.47
CA LYS A 378 -7.86 10.18 -8.74
C LYS A 378 -6.88 10.23 -9.91
N LEU A 379 -5.92 11.15 -9.90
CA LEU A 379 -4.92 11.27 -10.97
C LEU A 379 -4.06 10.01 -11.10
N PHE A 380 -3.69 9.40 -9.98
CA PHE A 380 -2.90 8.16 -9.97
C PHE A 380 -3.68 7.01 -10.62
N TYR A 381 -4.91 6.74 -10.17
CA TYR A 381 -5.72 5.62 -10.67
C TYR A 381 -6.32 5.85 -12.06
N THR A 382 -6.34 7.06 -12.60
CA THR A 382 -6.73 7.32 -14.00
C THR A 382 -5.54 7.28 -14.96
N THR A 383 -4.33 7.02 -14.45
CA THR A 383 -3.12 6.92 -15.26
C THR A 383 -2.68 5.46 -15.35
N LYS A 384 -2.22 5.05 -16.54
CA LYS A 384 -1.56 3.76 -16.74
C LYS A 384 -0.30 3.65 -15.87
N LEU A 385 0.01 2.44 -15.41
CA LEU A 385 1.30 2.14 -14.79
C LEU A 385 2.39 2.24 -15.85
N GLU A 386 3.04 3.41 -15.91
CA GLU A 386 4.07 3.74 -16.88
C GLU A 386 5.22 4.46 -16.16
N GLY A 387 6.05 3.68 -15.48
CA GLY A 387 7.23 4.15 -14.75
C GLY A 387 6.91 5.24 -13.71
N LYS A 388 7.72 6.31 -13.67
CA LYS A 388 7.52 7.49 -12.82
C LYS A 388 6.70 8.62 -13.48
N SER A 389 6.06 8.37 -14.63
CA SER A 389 5.38 9.42 -15.41
C SER A 389 4.36 10.24 -14.59
N PHE A 390 3.70 9.61 -13.61
CA PHE A 390 2.81 10.30 -12.70
C PHE A 390 3.53 11.33 -11.82
N LEU A 391 4.58 10.93 -11.11
CA LEU A 391 5.31 11.82 -10.22
C LEU A 391 6.01 12.96 -10.98
N GLU A 392 6.52 12.70 -12.18
CA GLU A 392 7.12 13.74 -13.02
C GLU A 392 6.12 14.86 -13.39
N ARG A 393 4.83 14.55 -13.54
CA ARG A 393 3.79 15.57 -13.77
C ARG A 393 3.51 16.44 -12.55
N LEU A 394 3.92 16.01 -11.37
CA LEU A 394 3.77 16.77 -10.13
C LEU A 394 4.93 17.73 -9.88
N LYS A 395 6.08 17.57 -10.55
CA LYS A 395 7.22 18.47 -10.35
C LYS A 395 6.90 19.89 -10.83
N LEU A 396 7.45 20.86 -10.12
CA LEU A 396 7.49 22.26 -10.53
C LEU A 396 8.81 22.51 -11.28
N ASN A 397 8.73 23.26 -12.37
CA ASN A 397 9.86 23.54 -13.27
C ASN A 397 10.71 24.69 -12.75
#